data_AF-A0A3S2XBV6-F1
#
_entry.id   AF-A0A3S2XBV6-F1
#
_cell.length_a   1.000
_cell.length_b   1.000
_cell.length_c   1.000
_cell.angle_alpha   90.00
_cell.angle_beta   90.00
_cell.angle_gamma   90.00
#
_symmetry.space_group_name_H-M   'P 1'
#
loop_
_entity.id
_entity.type
_entity.pdbx_description
1 polymer ?
#
loop_
_entity_poly.entity_id
_entity_poly.type
_entity_poly.pdbx_seq_one_letter_code
_entity_poly.pdbx_strand_id
1 'polypeptide(L)' 'MGNRLFQEARQAVELAKMSDGRDSERMIAIAKNALSSAYANTTSAEQEQLSDLQKELEQLETR' A
#
# COMPACT_ATOMS: atom_id res chain seq x y z
N MET A 1 -13.55 0.74 -15.01
CA MET A 1 -12.74 1.95 -14.78
C MET A 1 -11.81 1.63 -13.63
N GLY A 2 -10.51 1.45 -13.89
CA GLY A 2 -9.55 1.12 -12.84
C GLY A 2 -9.17 2.40 -12.09
N ASN A 3 -9.45 2.44 -10.79
CA ASN A 3 -9.08 3.59 -9.98
C ASN A 3 -7.55 3.72 -9.96
N ARG A 4 -7.02 4.86 -10.44
CA ARG A 4 -5.58 5.10 -10.52
C ARG A 4 -4.92 5.03 -9.14
N LEU A 5 -5.57 5.58 -8.12
CA LEU A 5 -5.04 5.58 -6.76
C LEU A 5 -4.98 4.15 -6.20
N PHE A 6 -5.96 3.31 -6.51
CA PHE A 6 -5.93 1.90 -6.15
C PHE A 6 -4.74 1.17 -6.79
N GLN A 7 -4.49 1.41 -8.08
CA GLN A 7 -3.35 0.81 -8.80
C GLN A 7 -2.01 1.29 -8.23
N GLU A 8 -1.89 2.59 -7.95
CA GLU A 8 -0.70 3.19 -7.32
C GLU A 8 -0.43 2.61 -5.93
N ALA A 9 -1.47 2.47 -5.10
CA ALA A 9 -1.35 1.87 -3.78
C ALA A 9 -0.87 0.41 -3.85
N ARG A 10 -1.43 -0.40 -4.76
CA ARG A 10 -0.97 -1.77 -4.99
C ARG A 10 0.50 -1.81 -5.41
N GLN A 11 0.89 -0.97 -6.35
CA GLN A 11 2.27 -0.93 -6.84
C GLN A 11 3.25 -0.51 -5.73
N ALA A 12 2.87 0.47 -4.91
CA ALA A 12 3.71 0.92 -3.80
C ALA A 12 3.93 -0.18 -2.74
N VAL A 13 2.89 -0.97 -2.41
CA VAL A 13 3.00 -2.10 -1.49
C VAL A 13 3.90 -3.21 -2.07
N GLU A 14 3.76 -3.52 -3.35
CA GLU A 14 4.65 -4.50 -4.00
C GLU A 14 6.12 -4.03 -4.03
N LEU A 15 6.37 -2.74 -4.28
CA LEU A 15 7.72 -2.18 -4.17
C LEU A 15 8.27 -2.28 -2.75
N ALA A 16 7.46 -2.01 -1.73
CA ALA A 16 7.85 -2.19 -0.33
C ALA A 16 8.21 -3.64 -0.01
N LYS A 17 7.46 -4.61 -0.53
CA LYS A 17 7.74 -6.05 -0.38
C LYS A 17 9.05 -6.50 -1.03
N MET A 18 9.44 -5.85 -2.13
CA MET A 18 10.69 -6.14 -2.85
C MET A 18 11.90 -5.38 -2.28
N SER A 19 11.70 -4.49 -1.31
CA SER A 19 12.76 -3.62 -0.78
C SER A 19 13.38 -4.21 0.48
N ASP A 20 14.71 -4.26 0.52
CA ASP A 20 15.48 -4.79 1.65
C ASP A 20 16.29 -3.69 2.37
N GLY A 21 16.53 -3.90 3.66
CA GLY A 21 17.39 -3.02 4.46
C GLY A 21 16.84 -1.59 4.58
N ARG A 22 17.71 -0.58 4.42
CA ARG A 22 17.35 0.84 4.66
C ARG A 22 16.29 1.39 3.71
N ASP A 23 16.14 0.82 2.51
CA ASP A 23 15.12 1.27 1.56
C ASP A 23 13.73 0.75 1.92
N SER A 24 13.64 -0.30 2.74
CA SER A 24 12.37 -0.91 3.14
C SER A 24 11.50 0.05 3.94
N GLU A 25 12.03 0.69 4.98
CA GLU A 25 11.29 1.68 5.79
C GLU A 25 10.75 2.84 4.94
N ARG A 26 11.57 3.33 4.00
CA ARG A 26 11.18 4.41 3.09
C ARG A 26 10.05 3.98 2.16
N MET A 27 10.14 2.78 1.58
CA MET A 27 9.10 2.27 0.70
C MET A 27 7.81 1.95 1.46
N ILE A 28 7.91 1.47 2.70
CA ILE A 28 6.77 1.28 3.60
C ILE A 28 6.05 2.63 3.84
N ALA A 29 6.79 3.71 4.13
CA ALA A 29 6.20 5.03 4.32
C ALA A 29 5.48 5.55 3.07
N ILE A 30 6.04 5.32 1.88
CA ILE A 30 5.42 5.70 0.60
C ILE A 30 4.13 4.89 0.38
N ALA A 31 4.18 3.57 0.60
CA ALA A 31 3.03 2.70 0.45
C ALA A 31 1.88 3.06 1.41
N LYS A 32 2.18 3.43 2.67
CA LYS A 32 1.17 3.92 3.63
C LYS A 32 0.45 5.18 3.13
N ASN A 33 1.19 6.14 2.57
CA ASN A 33 0.61 7.36 2.02
C ASN A 33 -0.28 7.07 0.79
N ALA A 34 0.17 6.19 -0.10
CA ALA A 34 -0.60 5.77 -1.26
C ALA A 34 -1.89 5.04 -0.86
N LEU A 35 -1.83 4.12 0.11
CA LEU A 35 -2.99 3.42 0.66
C LEU A 35 -4.01 4.40 1.27
N SER A 36 -3.56 5.35 2.10
CA SER A 36 -4.45 6.35 2.69
C SER A 36 -5.15 7.20 1.63
N SER A 37 -4.42 7.60 0.58
CA SER A 37 -4.96 8.39 -0.52
C SER A 37 -5.97 7.59 -1.35
N ALA A 38 -5.66 6.32 -1.62
CA ALA A 38 -6.55 5.41 -2.33
C ALA A 38 -7.83 5.13 -1.52
N TYR A 39 -7.71 4.84 -0.23
CA TYR A 39 -8.84 4.48 0.63
C TYR A 39 -9.92 5.57 0.67
N ALA A 40 -9.50 6.84 0.71
CA ALA A 40 -10.40 7.99 0.72
C ALA A 40 -11.13 8.22 -0.64
N ASN A 41 -10.63 7.65 -1.73
CA ASN A 41 -11.06 7.95 -3.10
C ASN A 41 -11.52 6.71 -3.88
N THR A 42 -11.75 5.58 -3.23
CA THR A 42 -12.17 4.31 -3.84
C THR A 42 -13.55 3.87 -3.35
N THR A 43 -14.10 2.83 -3.98
CA THR A 43 -15.36 2.20 -3.59
C THR A 43 -15.18 1.32 -2.34
N SER A 44 -16.27 0.96 -1.65
CA SER A 44 -16.20 0.06 -0.49
C SER A 44 -15.57 -1.30 -0.80
N ALA A 45 -15.78 -1.83 -2.01
CA ALA A 45 -15.16 -3.09 -2.44
C ALA A 45 -13.63 -2.96 -2.61
N GLU A 46 -13.17 -1.82 -3.16
CA GLU A 46 -11.74 -1.52 -3.27
C GLU A 46 -11.11 -1.19 -1.91
N GLN A 47 -11.85 -0.57 -0.99
CA GLN A 47 -11.41 -0.30 0.39
C GLN A 47 -11.12 -1.59 1.16
N GLU A 48 -11.92 -2.64 0.95
CA GLU A 48 -11.65 -3.96 1.53
C GLU A 48 -10.31 -4.50 1.04
N GLN A 49 -10.06 -4.45 -0.28
CA GLN A 49 -8.78 -4.86 -0.86
C GLN A 49 -7.60 -4.01 -0.37
N LEU A 50 -7.77 -2.69 -0.20
CA LEU A 50 -6.75 -1.80 0.37
C LEU A 50 -6.47 -2.10 1.84
N SER A 51 -7.48 -2.50 2.60
CA SER A 51 -7.33 -2.89 4.01
C SER A 51 -6.45 -4.12 4.17
N ASP A 52 -6.58 -5.09 3.27
CA ASP A 52 -5.74 -6.29 3.30
C ASP A 52 -4.29 -5.97 2.91
N LEU A 53 -4.08 -5.10 1.91
CA LEU A 53 -2.75 -4.60 1.56
C LEU A 53 -2.09 -3.81 2.70
N GLN A 54 -2.88 -3.06 3.47
CA GLN A 54 -2.38 -2.37 4.66
C GLN A 54 -1.87 -3.36 5.72
N LYS A 55 -2.60 -4.45 5.98
CA LYS A 55 -2.15 -5.51 6.90
C LYS A 55 -0.86 -6.18 6.41
N GLU A 56 -0.75 -6.45 5.11
CA GLU A 56 0.49 -6.98 4.52
C GLU A 56 1.67 -6.03 4.77
N LEU A 57 1.44 -4.73 4.59
CA LEU A 57 2.46 -3.70 4.78
C LEU A 57 2.91 -3.57 6.24
N GLU A 58 1.98 -3.65 7.20
CA GLU A 58 2.27 -3.64 8.64
C GLU A 58 3.11 -4.85 9.08
N GLN A 59 2.91 -6.01 8.44
CA GLN A 59 3.75 -7.19 8.67
C GLN A 59 5.18 -6.99 8.18
N LEU A 60 5.44 -6.14 7.18
CA LEU A 60 6.80 -5.84 6.71
C LEU A 60 7.52 -4.90 7.67
N GLU A 61 6.80 -3.94 8.25
CA GLU A 61 7.36 -2.96 9.19
C GLU A 61 7.79 -3.60 10.52
N THR A 62 7.18 -4.73 10.89
CA THR A 62 7.47 -5.44 12.15
C THR A 62 8.56 -6.52 11.99
N ARG A 63 9.16 -6.69 10.80
CA ARG A 63 10.25 -7.65 10.52
C ARG A 63 11.60 -7.10 10.94
#